data_AF-A0A5N5MXB2-F1
#
_entry.id   AF-A0A5N5MXB2-F1
#
_cell.length_a   1.000
_cell.length_b   1.000
_cell.length_c   1.000
_cell.angle_alpha   90.00
_cell.angle_beta   90.00
_cell.angle_gamma   90.00
#
_symmetry.space_group_name_H-M   'P 1'
#
loop_
_entity.id
_entity.type
_entity.pdbx_description
1 polymer ?
#
loop_
_entity_poly.entity_id
_entity_poly.type
_entity_poly.pdbx_seq_one_letter_code
_entity_poly.pdbx_strand_id
1 'polypeptide(L)'
;MSGNLAIKSGICGLARRYKYTVFMFGYDLNVFWLLSLFFLFPLSQFAMSSKYASVDFEVFGDVQGVCFRMYTEDQAKKLGVNGWVKNTRQGTVIGQVQGPPEKVSEMKHWLRYVGSPSSRIDRAEFTNERDISKLEVRGFGTRY
;
A
#
# COMPACT_ATOMS: atom_id res chain seq x y z
N MET A 1 63.66 -3.77 75.37
CA MET A 1 63.25 -5.17 75.64
C MET A 1 62.77 -5.78 74.33
N SER A 2 63.39 -6.90 73.95
CA SER A 2 62.86 -8.05 73.18
C SER A 2 61.60 -7.78 72.34
N GLY A 3 61.54 -7.98 71.02
CA GLY A 3 62.23 -8.93 70.16
C GLY A 3 61.17 -9.62 69.29
N ASN A 4 61.43 -9.72 67.97
CA ASN A 4 61.01 -10.78 67.01
C ASN A 4 59.52 -11.18 66.91
N LEU A 5 58.94 -11.65 65.80
CA LEU A 5 59.33 -11.94 64.41
C LEU A 5 58.07 -12.60 63.79
N ALA A 6 57.62 -12.18 62.60
CA ALA A 6 56.82 -13.00 61.66
C ALA A 6 56.70 -12.21 60.34
N ILE A 7 57.59 -12.37 59.36
CA ILE A 7 57.63 -13.41 58.30
C ILE A 7 56.58 -13.22 57.18
N LYS A 8 57.12 -12.88 55.99
CA LYS A 8 56.71 -13.21 54.60
C LYS A 8 55.41 -12.61 54.04
N SER A 9 55.49 -11.68 53.07
CA SER A 9 55.77 -11.84 51.63
C SER A 9 54.52 -12.18 50.81
N GLY A 10 54.15 -11.28 49.90
CA GLY A 10 53.09 -11.50 48.91
C GLY A 10 52.91 -10.25 48.04
N ILE A 11 53.81 -10.08 47.07
CA ILE A 11 53.75 -9.07 46.01
C ILE A 11 52.80 -9.59 44.93
N CYS A 12 51.95 -8.71 44.37
CA CYS A 12 51.57 -8.56 42.94
C CYS A 12 50.17 -7.93 42.91
N GLY A 13 49.99 -6.66 42.51
CA GLY A 13 49.92 -6.27 41.10
C GLY A 13 48.62 -6.82 40.51
N LEU A 14 47.60 -6.05 40.13
CA LEU A 14 47.68 -4.99 39.15
C LEU A 14 46.35 -4.22 39.06
N ALA A 15 46.47 -2.91 38.87
CA ALA A 15 45.59 -2.06 38.04
C ALA A 15 44.08 -1.95 38.36
N ARG A 16 43.78 -0.92 39.16
CA ARG A 16 42.88 0.22 38.82
C ARG A 16 41.93 0.03 37.63
N ARG A 17 40.62 0.15 37.88
CA ARG A 17 39.75 1.06 37.10
C ARG A 17 38.41 1.38 37.81
N TYR A 18 38.30 2.66 38.18
CA TYR A 18 37.14 3.54 38.38
C TYR A 18 35.91 3.04 39.15
N LYS A 19 35.77 3.56 40.38
CA LYS A 19 34.51 3.64 41.11
C LYS A 19 33.62 4.70 40.46
N TYR A 20 32.43 4.26 40.06
CA TYR A 20 31.32 5.08 39.60
C TYR A 20 30.71 5.81 40.80
N THR A 21 30.76 7.14 40.81
CA THR A 21 29.92 7.96 41.69
C THR A 21 29.69 9.31 41.02
N VAL A 22 28.57 9.46 40.32
CA VAL A 22 27.91 10.74 40.02
C VAL A 22 26.41 10.44 40.05
N PHE A 23 25.76 10.70 41.18
CA PHE A 23 24.90 11.88 41.42
C PHE A 23 23.81 12.08 40.36
N MET A 24 22.59 11.72 40.75
CA MET A 24 21.31 12.10 40.13
C MET A 24 21.17 13.62 40.08
N PHE A 25 20.85 14.21 38.91
CA PHE A 25 20.12 15.48 38.80
C PHE A 25 19.57 15.67 37.38
N GLY A 26 18.27 16.00 37.29
CA GLY A 26 17.72 16.86 36.25
C GLY A 26 17.37 16.21 34.91
N TYR A 27 16.10 15.84 34.75
CA TYR A 27 15.49 15.73 33.42
C TYR A 27 15.20 17.15 32.92
N ASP A 28 16.02 17.68 32.02
CA ASP A 28 15.74 18.94 31.34
C ASP A 28 15.91 18.79 29.82
N LEU A 29 14.76 18.76 29.14
CA LEU A 29 14.50 19.30 27.80
C LEU A 29 15.59 19.08 26.72
N ASN A 30 15.90 17.82 26.40
CA ASN A 30 16.51 17.46 25.11
C ASN A 30 15.92 16.16 24.51
N VAL A 31 14.61 15.95 24.69
CA VAL A 31 13.83 14.97 23.91
C VAL A 31 13.41 15.54 22.55
N PHE A 32 13.60 16.86 22.33
CA PHE A 32 13.15 17.56 21.12
C PHE A 32 13.93 17.16 19.85
N TRP A 33 15.17 16.66 19.98
CA TRP A 33 15.95 16.13 18.85
C TRP A 33 15.68 14.65 18.52
N LEU A 34 14.99 13.90 19.39
CA LEU A 34 14.59 12.51 19.10
C LEU A 34 13.26 12.42 18.34
N LEU A 35 12.47 13.51 18.32
CA LEU A 35 11.26 13.64 17.51
C LEU A 35 11.54 14.05 16.05
N SER A 36 12.71 14.62 15.74
CA SER A 36 13.08 14.91 14.34
C SER A 36 13.50 13.66 13.55
N LEU A 37 13.87 12.58 14.25
CA LEU A 37 14.14 11.27 13.63
C LEU A 37 12.86 10.50 13.27
N PHE A 38 11.70 10.92 13.78
CA PHE A 38 10.40 10.47 13.25
C PHE A 38 10.04 11.14 11.91
N PHE A 39 10.74 12.22 11.57
CA PHE A 39 10.64 12.91 10.28
C PHE A 39 11.56 12.32 9.19
N LEU A 40 12.08 11.11 9.43
CA LEU A 40 12.77 10.31 8.43
C LEU A 40 12.00 9.02 8.14
N PHE A 41 10.67 9.09 8.13
CA PHE A 41 9.88 8.06 7.46
C PHE A 41 10.02 8.31 5.96
N PRO A 42 10.76 7.47 5.19
CA PRO A 42 10.79 7.63 3.76
C PRO A 42 9.41 7.18 3.24
N LEU A 43 8.41 8.06 3.27
CA LEU A 43 7.09 7.78 2.72
C LEU A 43 7.13 7.90 1.18
N SER A 44 8.11 7.27 0.53
CA SER A 44 8.21 7.31 -0.94
C SER A 44 8.61 5.96 -1.55
N GLN A 45 8.38 4.84 -0.85
CA GLN A 45 8.68 3.51 -1.40
C GLN A 45 7.47 2.72 -1.90
N PHE A 46 6.25 3.28 -1.91
CA PHE A 46 5.12 2.66 -2.62
C PHE A 46 4.95 3.23 -4.03
N ALA A 47 6.01 3.19 -4.83
CA ALA A 47 5.85 3.22 -6.28
C ALA A 47 6.21 1.84 -6.81
N MET A 48 5.27 0.89 -6.69
CA MET A 48 5.27 -0.27 -7.58
C MET A 48 5.13 0.30 -9.00
N SER A 49 6.27 0.43 -9.70
CA SER A 49 6.32 0.91 -11.08
C SER A 49 5.88 -0.21 -12.03
N SER A 50 4.66 -0.71 -11.84
CA SER A 50 4.00 -1.48 -12.88
C SER A 50 3.59 -0.51 -13.97
N LYS A 51 3.90 -0.84 -15.23
CA LYS A 51 3.56 0.04 -16.35
C LYS A 51 2.04 0.12 -16.52
N TYR A 52 1.36 -0.97 -16.17
CA TYR A 52 -0.09 -1.09 -16.21
C TYR A 52 -0.57 -1.95 -15.03
N ALA A 53 -1.81 -1.73 -14.61
CA ALA A 53 -2.55 -2.57 -13.70
C ALA A 53 -3.68 -3.27 -14.46
N SER A 54 -3.98 -4.51 -14.09
CA SER A 54 -5.13 -5.29 -14.54
C SER A 54 -6.02 -5.56 -13.34
N VAL A 55 -7.32 -5.35 -13.50
CA VAL A 55 -8.33 -5.65 -12.48
C VAL A 55 -9.55 -6.25 -13.14
N ASP A 56 -10.09 -7.30 -12.53
CA ASP A 56 -11.38 -7.84 -12.87
C ASP A 56 -12.43 -7.19 -11.96
N PHE A 57 -13.60 -6.89 -12.51
CA PHE A 57 -14.67 -6.25 -11.76
C PHE A 57 -15.98 -6.98 -11.97
N GLU A 58 -16.81 -6.97 -10.93
CA GLU A 58 -18.18 -7.42 -10.98
C GLU A 58 -19.09 -6.37 -10.33
N VAL A 59 -20.09 -5.91 -11.07
CA VAL A 59 -21.05 -4.90 -10.64
C VAL A 59 -22.41 -5.56 -10.43
N PHE A 60 -22.96 -5.33 -9.25
CA PHE A 60 -24.26 -5.82 -8.81
C PHE A 60 -25.26 -4.66 -8.72
N GLY A 61 -26.53 -4.94 -9.06
CA GLY A 61 -27.64 -4.01 -9.04
C GLY A 61 -28.47 -4.05 -10.33
N ASP A 62 -29.20 -2.99 -10.61
CA ASP A 62 -29.99 -2.84 -11.84
C ASP A 62 -29.11 -2.36 -13.00
N VAL A 63 -28.32 -3.29 -13.55
CA VAL A 63 -27.28 -3.02 -14.57
C VAL A 63 -27.58 -3.63 -15.94
N GLN A 64 -28.62 -4.46 -16.07
CA GLN A 64 -29.07 -5.02 -17.34
C GLN A 64 -30.23 -4.22 -17.95
N GLY A 65 -30.27 -4.10 -19.28
CA GLY A 65 -31.30 -3.32 -19.98
C GLY A 65 -31.08 -1.80 -19.99
N VAL A 66 -30.07 -1.29 -19.30
CA VAL A 66 -29.81 0.16 -19.09
C VAL A 66 -28.63 0.71 -19.90
N CYS A 67 -28.29 0.06 -21.01
CA CYS A 67 -27.13 0.40 -21.86
C CYS A 67 -25.79 0.50 -21.11
N PHE A 68 -25.65 -0.14 -19.94
CA PHE A 68 -24.46 -0.03 -19.09
C PHE A 68 -23.16 -0.28 -19.85
N ARG A 69 -23.14 -1.33 -20.69
CA ARG A 69 -22.00 -1.71 -21.53
C ARG A 69 -21.51 -0.59 -22.46
N MET A 70 -22.43 0.17 -23.06
CA MET A 70 -22.10 1.29 -23.95
C MET A 70 -21.44 2.43 -23.19
N TYR A 71 -21.97 2.77 -22.00
CA TYR A 71 -21.38 3.78 -21.13
C TYR A 71 -20.02 3.35 -20.57
N THR A 72 -19.86 2.09 -20.21
CA THR A 72 -18.57 1.54 -19.77
C THR A 72 -17.53 1.64 -20.89
N GLU A 73 -17.91 1.32 -22.13
CA GLU A 73 -17.01 1.45 -23.29
C GLU A 73 -16.62 2.90 -23.57
N ASP A 74 -17.58 3.83 -23.53
CA ASP A 74 -17.31 5.26 -23.71
C ASP A 74 -16.38 5.81 -22.61
N GLN A 75 -16.65 5.46 -21.36
CA GLN A 75 -15.81 5.86 -20.23
C GLN A 75 -14.40 5.26 -20.34
N ALA A 76 -14.29 3.98 -20.73
CA ALA A 76 -13.01 3.34 -20.94
C ALA A 76 -12.19 4.04 -22.05
N LYS A 77 -12.84 4.43 -23.15
CA LYS A 77 -12.22 5.21 -24.22
C LYS A 77 -11.77 6.59 -23.76
N LYS A 78 -12.57 7.29 -22.96
CA LYS A 78 -12.22 8.59 -22.36
C LYS A 78 -10.99 8.51 -21.46
N LEU A 79 -10.91 7.45 -20.65
CA LEU A 79 -9.79 7.21 -19.75
C LEU A 79 -8.56 6.62 -20.45
N GLY A 80 -8.71 6.09 -21.67
CA GLY A 80 -7.64 5.41 -22.41
C GLY A 80 -7.27 4.04 -21.81
N VAL A 81 -8.24 3.35 -21.20
CA VAL A 81 -8.05 2.00 -20.65
C VAL A 81 -8.56 0.93 -21.60
N ASN A 82 -7.92 -0.23 -21.55
CA ASN A 82 -8.26 -1.39 -22.37
C ASN A 82 -9.00 -2.42 -21.53
N GLY A 83 -9.70 -3.35 -22.18
CA GLY A 83 -10.45 -4.35 -21.45
C GLY A 83 -11.68 -4.87 -22.17
N TRP A 84 -12.59 -5.44 -21.38
CA TRP A 84 -13.85 -5.93 -21.89
C TRP A 84 -14.92 -5.92 -20.81
N VAL A 85 -16.18 -5.90 -21.25
CA VAL A 85 -17.37 -5.95 -20.39
C VAL A 85 -18.35 -6.98 -20.91
N LYS A 86 -19.01 -7.74 -20.02
CA LYS A 86 -19.98 -8.79 -20.34
C LYS A 86 -21.09 -8.85 -19.30
N ASN A 87 -22.31 -9.14 -19.75
CA ASN A 87 -23.42 -9.45 -18.84
C ASN A 87 -23.37 -10.93 -18.44
N THR A 88 -23.59 -11.22 -17.17
CA THR A 88 -23.76 -12.59 -16.67
C THR A 88 -25.23 -13.00 -16.74
N ARG A 89 -25.49 -14.31 -16.65
CA ARG A 89 -26.86 -14.85 -16.53
C ARG A 89 -27.52 -14.52 -15.19
N GLN A 90 -26.74 -14.11 -14.19
CA GLN A 90 -27.21 -13.82 -12.85
C GLN A 90 -27.73 -12.38 -12.70
N GLY A 91 -27.72 -11.58 -13.77
CA GLY A 91 -28.13 -10.17 -13.70
C GLY A 91 -26.98 -9.19 -13.44
N THR A 92 -25.75 -9.68 -13.26
CA THR A 92 -24.57 -8.84 -12.98
C THR A 92 -23.83 -8.46 -14.26
N VAL A 93 -22.95 -7.47 -14.14
CA VAL A 93 -22.01 -7.09 -15.20
C VAL A 93 -20.60 -7.39 -14.72
N ILE A 94 -19.90 -8.25 -15.46
CA ILE A 94 -18.50 -8.57 -15.21
C ILE A 94 -17.61 -7.96 -16.29
N GLY A 95 -16.36 -7.74 -15.97
CA GLY A 95 -15.39 -7.32 -16.97
C GLY A 95 -13.98 -7.29 -16.42
N GLN A 96 -13.08 -6.85 -17.29
CA GLN A 96 -11.69 -6.63 -16.95
C GLN A 96 -11.26 -5.28 -17.50
N VAL A 97 -10.48 -4.54 -16.71
CA VAL A 97 -9.85 -3.28 -17.10
C VAL A 97 -8.34 -3.42 -16.96
N GLN A 98 -7.62 -2.98 -17.98
CA GLN A 98 -6.17 -2.96 -18.06
C GLN A 98 -5.71 -1.56 -18.51
N GLY A 99 -4.79 -0.96 -17.79
CA GLY A 99 -4.27 0.36 -18.14
C GLY A 99 -3.35 0.94 -17.07
N PRO A 100 -2.91 2.20 -17.21
CA PRO A 100 -2.12 2.85 -16.18
C PRO A 100 -2.86 2.81 -14.82
N PRO A 101 -2.15 2.60 -13.69
CA PRO A 101 -2.80 2.40 -12.38
C PRO A 101 -3.70 3.58 -11.97
N GLU A 102 -3.31 4.81 -12.31
CA GLU A 102 -4.10 6.02 -12.10
C GLU A 102 -5.45 5.95 -12.82
N LYS A 103 -5.43 5.57 -14.11
CA LYS A 103 -6.63 5.44 -14.95
C LYS A 103 -7.50 4.27 -14.56
N VAL A 104 -6.90 3.18 -14.12
CA VAL A 104 -7.64 2.05 -13.55
C VAL A 104 -8.35 2.48 -12.26
N SER A 105 -7.70 3.27 -11.38
CA SER A 105 -8.32 3.80 -10.17
C SER A 105 -9.51 4.73 -10.48
N GLU A 106 -9.37 5.63 -11.45
CA GLU A 106 -10.47 6.47 -11.95
C GLU A 106 -11.64 5.60 -12.46
N MET A 107 -11.35 4.53 -13.21
CA MET A 107 -12.36 3.59 -13.70
C MET A 107 -13.07 2.84 -12.55
N LYS A 108 -12.32 2.40 -11.53
CA LYS A 108 -12.90 1.76 -10.33
C LYS A 108 -13.87 2.71 -9.62
N HIS A 109 -13.51 3.97 -9.48
CA HIS A 109 -14.37 4.99 -8.88
C HIS A 109 -15.66 5.18 -9.69
N TRP A 110 -15.55 5.28 -11.01
CA TRP A 110 -16.71 5.41 -11.90
C TRP A 110 -17.67 4.21 -11.80
N LEU A 111 -17.12 2.99 -11.76
CA LEU A 111 -17.90 1.75 -11.62
C LEU A 111 -18.59 1.62 -10.26
N ARG A 112 -18.09 2.31 -9.22
CA ARG A 112 -18.70 2.31 -7.88
C ARG A 112 -19.82 3.32 -7.73
N TYR A 113 -19.67 4.52 -8.31
CA TYR A 113 -20.52 5.66 -7.95
C TYR A 113 -21.32 6.27 -9.10
N VAL A 114 -20.87 6.12 -10.35
CA VAL A 114 -21.46 6.86 -11.48
C VAL A 114 -22.25 5.94 -12.40
N GLY A 115 -21.62 4.92 -12.97
CA GLY A 115 -22.27 3.98 -13.88
C GLY A 115 -23.04 4.64 -15.04
N SER A 116 -24.07 3.94 -15.52
CA SER A 116 -25.04 4.49 -16.49
C SER A 116 -26.08 5.35 -15.76
N PRO A 117 -26.55 6.48 -16.35
CA PRO A 117 -27.58 7.32 -15.74
C PRO A 117 -28.87 6.59 -15.36
N SER A 118 -29.18 5.50 -16.07
CA SER A 118 -30.36 4.67 -15.83
C SER A 118 -30.06 3.41 -15.00
N SER A 119 -28.80 3.19 -14.60
CA SER A 119 -28.42 2.05 -13.76
C SER A 119 -28.45 2.39 -12.28
N ARG A 120 -28.75 1.38 -11.47
CA ARG A 120 -28.56 1.43 -10.02
C ARG A 120 -27.47 0.45 -9.64
N ILE A 121 -26.36 0.96 -9.08
CA ILE A 121 -25.26 0.13 -8.59
C ILE A 121 -25.45 -0.05 -7.09
N ASP A 122 -25.58 -1.31 -6.65
CA ASP A 122 -25.68 -1.64 -5.23
C ASP A 122 -24.30 -1.90 -4.63
N ARG A 123 -23.47 -2.65 -5.37
CA ARG A 123 -22.07 -2.89 -5.01
C ARG A 123 -21.23 -3.19 -6.24
N ALA A 124 -19.94 -2.85 -6.16
CA ALA A 124 -18.94 -3.22 -7.16
C ALA A 124 -17.77 -3.92 -6.48
N GLU A 125 -17.55 -5.17 -6.85
CA GLU A 125 -16.47 -6.01 -6.36
C GLU A 125 -15.32 -6.00 -7.38
N PHE A 126 -14.09 -5.98 -6.86
CA PHE A 126 -12.88 -5.96 -7.66
C PHE A 126 -12.03 -7.15 -7.24
N THR A 127 -11.64 -7.96 -8.21
CA THR A 127 -10.90 -9.21 -8.01
C THR A 127 -9.70 -9.24 -8.95
N ASN A 128 -8.76 -10.16 -8.69
CA ASN A 128 -7.59 -10.40 -9.54
C ASN A 128 -6.78 -9.14 -9.87
N GLU A 129 -6.59 -8.26 -8.89
CA GLU A 129 -5.74 -7.09 -9.05
C GLU A 129 -4.29 -7.51 -9.21
N ARG A 130 -3.71 -7.21 -10.37
CA ARG A 130 -2.34 -7.59 -10.71
C ARG A 130 -1.65 -6.50 -11.51
N ASP A 131 -0.37 -6.35 -11.22
CA ASP A 131 0.54 -5.47 -11.94
C ASP A 131 1.07 -6.17 -13.19
N ILE A 132 0.88 -5.54 -14.35
CA ILE A 132 1.25 -6.09 -15.67
C ILE A 132 2.26 -5.17 -16.37
N SER A 133 3.29 -5.78 -16.96
CA SER A 133 4.30 -5.06 -17.74
C SER A 133 3.84 -4.72 -19.17
N LYS A 134 2.84 -5.44 -19.67
CA LYS A 134 2.28 -5.31 -21.03
C LYS A 134 0.77 -5.52 -21.03
N LEU A 135 0.07 -4.76 -21.87
CA LEU A 135 -1.37 -4.94 -22.10
C LEU A 135 -1.65 -6.28 -22.81
N GLU A 136 -2.50 -7.09 -22.21
CA GLU A 136 -2.96 -8.35 -22.80
C GLU A 136 -4.11 -8.12 -23.79
N VAL A 137 -4.96 -7.14 -23.50
CA VAL A 137 -6.13 -6.77 -24.32
C VAL A 137 -5.87 -5.46 -25.06
N ARG A 138 -6.25 -5.42 -26.35
CA ARG A 138 -6.18 -4.21 -27.18
C ARG A 138 -7.56 -3.60 -27.33
N GLY A 139 -7.70 -2.34 -26.92
CA GLY A 139 -8.97 -1.61 -26.92
C GLY A 139 -9.91 -2.06 -25.81
N PHE A 140 -11.08 -1.43 -25.76
CA PHE A 140 -12.17 -1.80 -24.85
C PHE A 140 -13.38 -2.24 -25.66
N GLY A 141 -13.90 -3.44 -25.40
CA GLY A 141 -14.99 -4.00 -26.19
C GLY A 141 -16.05 -4.74 -25.38
N THR A 142 -17.27 -4.76 -25.90
CA THR A 142 -18.38 -5.50 -25.31
C THR A 142 -18.36 -6.97 -25.77
N ARG A 143 -18.44 -7.91 -24.82
CA ARG A 143 -18.64 -9.34 -25.07
C ARG A 143 -20.09 -9.74 -24.79
N TYR A 144 -20.56 -10.77 -25.50
CA TYR A 144 -21.91 -11.35 -25.38
C TYR A 144 -21.85 -12.73 -24.72
#